data_AF-A0A349IMC6-F1
#
_entry.id   AF-A0A349IMC6-F1
#
_cell.length_a   1.000
_cell.length_b   1.000
_cell.length_c   1.000
_cell.angle_alpha   90.00
_cell.angle_beta   90.00
_cell.angle_gamma   90.00
#
_symmetry.space_group_name_H-M   'P 1'
#
loop_
_entity.id
_entity.type
_entity.pdbx_description
1 polymer ?
#
loop_
_entity_poly.entity_id
_entity_poly.type
_entity_poly.pdbx_seq_one_letter_code
_entity_poly.pdbx_strand_id
1 'polypeptide(L)'
;FDLGTLYHTAIEHCFREAAREKRELTTYASEELDRLAVASVQSAAEEYNHGVMQDSARNRYLVHKVSEITRTTMWALSEQLKRGEFHVAELEQEFTYVRNGLRLKGRIDRVDLSEDESHVYVKVLDYKSGETKFSLQKVYNGQQLQLVTYMNQVLNDYQNRFPKKEVVPAAMLYYHIKDSIIDYAEGATPEEEALQHLRALKVEGLINTDMEVIHRLDRDAEKDSDVIKIAIKDGAVNESRHTVANSYRIRALGKYVEEKIRHCTKEIQSGRITIDPVQEDTITACTYCPYHAVCHFDRRLDGFDYKKLEKRDEQEIWNEIAPVQEEKEV
;
A
#
# COMPACT_ATOMS: atom_id res chain seq x y z
N PHE A 1 -17.84 11.96 7.59
CA PHE A 1 -17.50 10.74 8.34
C PHE A 1 -16.39 10.06 7.57
N ASP A 2 -15.23 9.89 8.18
CA ASP A 2 -14.12 9.21 7.52
C ASP A 2 -14.11 7.74 7.94
N LEU A 3 -14.79 6.90 7.14
CA LEU A 3 -14.78 5.45 7.33
C LEU A 3 -13.37 4.88 7.22
N GLY A 4 -12.48 5.51 6.43
CA GLY A 4 -11.09 5.11 6.29
C GLY A 4 -10.39 5.13 7.64
N THR A 5 -10.44 6.27 8.35
CA THR A 5 -9.87 6.38 9.70
C THR A 5 -10.38 5.29 10.65
N LEU A 6 -11.70 5.02 10.64
CA LEU A 6 -12.28 3.98 11.49
C LEU A 6 -11.73 2.58 11.17
N TYR A 7 -11.56 2.25 9.89
CA TYR A 7 -10.97 0.97 9.48
C TYR A 7 -9.51 0.84 9.91
N HIS A 8 -8.68 1.87 9.69
CA HIS A 8 -7.27 1.84 10.11
C HIS A 8 -7.16 1.60 11.61
N THR A 9 -7.88 2.38 12.43
CA THR A 9 -7.87 2.25 13.89
C THR A 9 -8.37 0.87 14.34
N ALA A 10 -9.42 0.33 13.73
CA ALA A 10 -9.93 -0.99 14.08
C ALA A 10 -8.93 -2.11 13.76
N ILE A 11 -8.27 -2.07 12.60
CA ILE A 11 -7.25 -3.06 12.22
C ILE A 11 -6.02 -2.93 13.13
N GLU A 12 -5.57 -1.71 13.41
CA GLU A 12 -4.50 -1.42 14.35
C GLU A 12 -4.80 -2.01 15.74
N HIS A 13 -6.01 -1.80 16.26
CA HIS A 13 -6.45 -2.37 17.53
C HIS A 13 -6.39 -3.90 17.54
N CYS A 14 -6.79 -4.56 16.45
CA CYS A 14 -6.70 -6.02 16.36
C CYS A 14 -5.26 -6.51 16.50
N PHE A 15 -4.33 -5.90 15.75
CA PHE A 15 -2.92 -6.30 15.81
C PHE A 15 -2.27 -5.94 17.15
N ARG A 16 -2.60 -4.79 17.74
CA ARG A 16 -2.09 -4.38 19.06
C ARG A 16 -2.57 -5.29 20.17
N GLU A 17 -3.84 -5.70 20.16
CA GLU A 17 -4.36 -6.62 21.15
C GLU A 17 -3.74 -8.02 20.99
N ALA A 18 -3.58 -8.52 19.76
CA ALA A 18 -2.86 -9.77 19.53
C ALA A 18 -1.40 -9.73 20.02
N ALA A 19 -0.70 -8.62 19.78
CA ALA A 19 0.64 -8.39 20.31
C ALA A 19 0.65 -8.32 21.85
N ARG A 20 -0.37 -7.70 22.47
CA ARG A 20 -0.54 -7.66 23.93
C ARG A 20 -0.72 -9.04 24.53
N GLU A 21 -1.50 -9.90 23.85
CA GLU A 21 -1.69 -11.31 24.20
C GLU A 21 -0.46 -12.19 23.88
N LYS A 22 0.56 -11.65 23.21
CA LYS A 22 1.73 -12.38 22.69
C LYS A 22 1.32 -13.55 21.79
N ARG A 23 0.26 -13.37 21.02
CA ARG A 23 -0.26 -14.35 20.05
C ARG A 23 -0.09 -13.81 18.65
N GLU A 24 0.34 -14.68 17.74
CA GLU A 24 0.35 -14.35 16.31
C GLU A 24 -1.06 -14.52 15.75
N LEU A 25 -1.49 -13.63 14.84
CA LEU A 25 -2.79 -13.72 14.16
C LEU A 25 -3.02 -15.07 13.48
N THR A 26 -1.95 -15.70 13.00
CA THR A 26 -1.93 -17.01 12.35
C THR A 26 -2.43 -18.13 13.27
N THR A 27 -2.40 -17.93 14.58
CA THR A 27 -2.79 -18.93 15.60
C THR A 27 -4.21 -18.77 16.13
N TYR A 28 -4.94 -17.73 15.73
CA TYR A 28 -6.31 -17.52 16.17
C TYR A 28 -7.27 -18.45 15.42
N ALA A 29 -8.22 -19.03 16.15
CA ALA A 29 -9.39 -19.66 15.53
C ALA A 29 -10.31 -18.59 14.89
N SER A 30 -11.14 -19.00 13.93
CA SER A 30 -12.02 -18.08 13.20
C SER A 30 -12.92 -17.28 14.15
N GLU A 31 -13.53 -17.95 15.13
CA GLU A 31 -14.43 -17.30 16.10
C GLU A 31 -13.68 -16.35 17.05
N GLU A 32 -12.38 -16.58 17.28
CA GLU A 32 -11.55 -15.67 18.07
C GLU A 32 -11.21 -14.41 17.28
N LEU A 33 -10.81 -14.55 16.00
CA LEU A 33 -10.59 -13.41 15.10
C LEU A 33 -11.84 -12.56 14.95
N ASP A 34 -13.01 -13.21 14.85
CA ASP A 34 -14.29 -12.53 14.77
C ASP A 34 -14.58 -11.67 16.01
N ARG A 35 -14.40 -12.24 17.21
CA ARG A 35 -14.58 -11.50 18.46
C ARG A 35 -13.58 -10.34 18.58
N LEU A 36 -12.33 -10.58 18.20
CA LEU A 36 -11.28 -9.57 18.21
C LEU A 36 -11.62 -8.40 17.29
N ALA A 37 -12.05 -8.68 16.05
CA ALA A 37 -12.44 -7.67 15.07
C ALA A 37 -13.64 -6.84 15.56
N VAL A 38 -14.69 -7.48 16.07
CA VAL A 38 -15.88 -6.78 16.58
C VAL A 38 -15.54 -5.88 17.78
N ALA A 39 -14.75 -6.39 18.74
CA ALA A 39 -14.34 -5.61 19.89
C ALA A 39 -13.48 -4.40 19.49
N SER A 40 -12.56 -4.60 18.54
CA SER A 40 -11.67 -3.55 18.04
C SER A 40 -12.42 -2.44 17.32
N VAL A 41 -13.41 -2.79 16.49
CA VAL A 41 -14.29 -1.81 15.82
C VAL A 41 -15.13 -1.05 16.83
N GLN A 42 -15.65 -1.72 17.87
CA GLN A 42 -16.42 -1.04 18.91
C GLN A 42 -15.56 -0.02 19.67
N SER A 43 -14.35 -0.39 20.08
CA SER A 43 -13.39 0.54 20.71
C SER A 43 -13.07 1.72 19.79
N ALA A 44 -12.76 1.44 18.52
CA ALA A 44 -12.45 2.50 17.55
C ALA A 44 -13.63 3.44 17.32
N ALA A 45 -14.87 2.92 17.31
CA ALA A 45 -16.08 3.73 17.15
C ALA A 45 -16.39 4.61 18.38
N GLU A 46 -16.03 4.15 19.59
CA GLU A 46 -16.16 4.92 20.83
C GLU A 46 -15.15 6.08 20.88
N GLU A 47 -13.92 5.85 20.42
CA GLU A 47 -12.88 6.87 20.31
C GLU A 47 -13.19 7.90 19.22
N TYR A 48 -13.84 7.47 18.14
CA TYR A 48 -14.11 8.32 16.99
C TYR A 48 -15.07 9.48 17.32
N ASN A 49 -14.58 10.72 17.17
CA ASN A 49 -15.34 11.95 17.38
C ASN A 49 -16.17 11.96 18.68
N HIS A 50 -15.62 11.46 19.79
CA HIS A 50 -16.29 11.40 21.10
C HIS A 50 -17.62 10.63 21.10
N GLY A 51 -17.70 9.50 20.39
CA GLY A 51 -18.88 8.61 20.43
C GLY A 51 -20.04 9.01 19.52
N VAL A 52 -19.85 9.98 18.61
CA VAL A 52 -20.85 10.36 17.58
C VAL A 52 -21.32 9.15 16.75
N MET A 53 -20.54 8.07 16.68
CA MET A 53 -20.94 6.86 15.96
C MET A 53 -22.08 6.06 16.57
N GLN A 54 -22.49 6.36 17.80
CA GLN A 54 -23.56 5.63 18.48
C GLN A 54 -24.88 6.43 18.56
N ASP A 55 -24.88 7.68 18.08
CA ASP A 55 -25.95 8.67 18.26
C ASP A 55 -27.25 8.37 17.49
N SER A 56 -27.20 7.53 16.47
CA SER A 56 -28.29 7.29 15.54
C SER A 56 -28.33 5.84 15.06
N ALA A 57 -29.53 5.36 14.70
CA ALA A 57 -29.69 4.02 14.14
C ALA A 57 -28.86 3.82 12.87
N ARG A 58 -28.72 4.87 12.05
CA ARG A 58 -27.86 4.88 10.87
C ARG A 58 -26.39 4.64 11.24
N ASN A 59 -25.86 5.37 12.21
CA ASN A 59 -24.45 5.24 12.58
C ASN A 59 -24.17 3.88 13.26
N ARG A 60 -25.09 3.37 14.08
CA ARG A 60 -25.00 2.00 14.61
C ARG A 60 -24.97 0.93 13.51
N TYR A 61 -25.77 1.10 12.46
CA TYR A 61 -25.71 0.21 11.29
C TYR A 61 -24.37 0.33 10.54
N LEU A 62 -23.80 1.54 10.43
CA LEU A 62 -22.47 1.72 9.85
C LEU A 62 -21.39 1.00 10.66
N VAL A 63 -21.42 1.10 12.00
CA VAL A 63 -20.49 0.36 12.88
C VAL A 63 -20.64 -1.14 12.65
N HIS A 64 -21.87 -1.65 12.55
CA HIS A 64 -22.12 -3.05 12.23
C HIS A 64 -21.50 -3.48 10.88
N LYS A 65 -21.72 -2.71 9.81
CA LYS A 65 -21.09 -2.99 8.50
C LYS A 65 -19.56 -2.93 8.54
N VAL A 66 -18.99 -1.99 9.31
CA VAL A 66 -17.54 -1.90 9.52
C VAL A 66 -17.03 -3.13 10.25
N SER A 67 -17.75 -3.65 11.24
CA SER A 67 -17.41 -4.90 11.92
C SER A 67 -17.40 -6.09 10.97
N GLU A 68 -18.40 -6.23 10.09
CA GLU A 68 -18.41 -7.31 9.08
C GLU A 68 -17.19 -7.25 8.17
N ILE A 69 -16.89 -6.08 7.62
CA ILE A 69 -15.76 -5.88 6.71
C ILE A 69 -14.42 -6.09 7.43
N THR A 70 -14.32 -5.67 8.68
CA THR A 70 -13.11 -5.85 9.50
C THR A 70 -12.91 -7.33 9.82
N ARG A 71 -13.96 -8.10 10.13
CA ARG A 71 -13.86 -9.56 10.32
C ARG A 71 -13.27 -10.25 9.10
N THR A 72 -13.84 -10.00 7.92
CA THR A 72 -13.33 -10.56 6.66
C THR A 72 -11.89 -10.12 6.40
N THR A 73 -11.56 -8.86 6.70
CA THR A 73 -10.20 -8.33 6.56
C THR A 73 -9.21 -9.03 7.48
N MET A 74 -9.54 -9.22 8.76
CA MET A 74 -8.66 -9.89 9.72
C MET A 74 -8.47 -11.37 9.39
N TRP A 75 -9.53 -12.05 8.95
CA TRP A 75 -9.42 -13.41 8.43
C TRP A 75 -8.47 -13.48 7.23
N ALA A 76 -8.67 -12.65 6.21
CA ALA A 76 -7.83 -12.65 5.02
C ALA A 76 -6.36 -12.31 5.34
N LEU A 77 -6.11 -11.30 6.19
CA LEU A 77 -4.77 -10.97 6.64
C LEU A 77 -4.09 -12.12 7.41
N SER A 78 -4.85 -12.87 8.21
CA SER A 78 -4.34 -14.07 8.89
C SER A 78 -3.97 -15.16 7.88
N GLU A 79 -4.84 -15.45 6.91
CA GLU A 79 -4.55 -16.42 5.84
C GLU A 79 -3.35 -16.01 4.98
N GLN A 80 -3.22 -14.72 4.65
CA GLN A 80 -2.07 -14.19 3.93
C GLN A 80 -0.76 -14.36 4.71
N LEU A 81 -0.78 -14.09 6.02
CA LEU A 81 0.37 -14.32 6.89
C LEU A 81 0.74 -15.80 6.98
N LYS A 82 -0.24 -16.72 7.01
CA LYS A 82 0.01 -18.17 7.05
C LYS A 82 0.72 -18.69 5.81
N ARG A 83 0.55 -18.04 4.64
CA ARG A 83 1.18 -18.48 3.36
C ARG A 83 2.65 -18.11 3.26
N GLY A 84 3.08 -17.02 3.90
CA GLY A 84 4.44 -16.51 3.82
C GLY A 84 5.28 -16.75 5.08
N GLU A 85 6.48 -16.17 5.08
CA GLU A 85 7.44 -16.12 6.19
C GLU A 85 7.54 -14.74 6.84
N PHE A 86 6.74 -13.79 6.36
CA PHE A 86 6.69 -12.44 6.91
C PHE A 86 5.89 -12.40 8.21
N HIS A 87 6.40 -11.69 9.20
CA HIS A 87 5.66 -11.35 10.42
C HIS A 87 5.53 -9.83 10.56
N VAL A 88 4.52 -9.38 11.30
CA VAL A 88 4.30 -7.96 11.58
C VAL A 88 5.34 -7.48 12.57
N ALA A 89 6.20 -6.56 12.14
CA ALA A 89 7.25 -6.00 12.98
C ALA A 89 6.82 -4.67 13.60
N GLU A 90 6.21 -3.79 12.82
CA GLU A 90 5.80 -2.45 13.27
C GLU A 90 4.43 -2.06 12.70
N LEU A 91 3.67 -1.32 13.49
CA LEU A 91 2.34 -0.80 13.15
C LEU A 91 2.30 0.70 13.42
N GLU A 92 1.65 1.45 12.54
CA GLU A 92 1.52 2.90 12.62
C GLU A 92 2.87 3.60 12.91
N GLN A 93 3.93 3.12 12.25
CA GLN A 93 5.29 3.62 12.46
C GLN A 93 5.37 5.08 12.01
N GLU A 94 5.50 5.99 12.97
CA GLU A 94 5.73 7.40 12.68
C GLU A 94 7.16 7.62 12.21
N PHE A 95 7.33 8.47 11.20
CA PHE A 95 8.65 8.90 10.77
C PHE A 95 8.71 10.41 10.58
N THR A 96 9.91 10.95 10.77
CA THR A 96 10.24 12.33 10.43
C THR A 96 11.46 12.33 9.53
N TYR A 97 11.29 12.86 8.33
CA TYR A 97 12.34 13.07 7.35
C TYR A 97 12.68 14.56 7.27
N VAL A 98 13.92 14.94 7.59
CA VAL A 98 14.39 16.33 7.52
C VAL A 98 15.54 16.44 6.53
N ARG A 99 15.29 17.03 5.36
CA ARG A 99 16.32 17.33 4.35
C ARG A 99 15.94 18.55 3.53
N ASN A 100 16.93 19.29 3.04
CA ASN A 100 16.75 20.41 2.09
C ASN A 100 15.75 21.50 2.56
N GLY A 101 15.69 21.76 3.87
CA GLY A 101 14.73 22.71 4.45
C GLY A 101 13.28 22.21 4.47
N LEU A 102 13.01 20.95 4.09
CA LEU A 102 11.74 20.27 4.28
C LEU A 102 11.78 19.42 5.54
N ARG A 103 10.72 19.50 6.35
CA ARG A 103 10.40 18.51 7.38
C ARG A 103 9.14 17.78 6.96
N LEU A 104 9.29 16.56 6.46
CA LEU A 104 8.20 15.67 6.11
C LEU A 104 7.91 14.75 7.30
N LYS A 105 6.66 14.68 7.72
CA LYS A 105 6.18 13.71 8.70
C LYS A 105 5.18 12.79 8.04
N GLY A 106 5.20 11.52 8.40
CA GLY A 106 4.25 10.54 7.92
C GLY A 106 4.12 9.39 8.88
N ARG A 107 3.22 8.49 8.55
CA ARG A 107 2.91 7.30 9.34
C ARG A 107 2.71 6.13 8.39
N ILE A 108 3.45 5.06 8.64
CA ILE A 108 3.42 3.84 7.84
C ILE A 108 2.49 2.87 8.56
N ASP A 109 1.38 2.48 7.92
CA ASP A 109 0.35 1.67 8.59
C ASP A 109 0.93 0.35 9.12
N ARG A 110 1.75 -0.35 8.32
CA ARG A 110 2.35 -1.62 8.70
C ARG A 110 3.66 -1.93 7.99
N VAL A 111 4.62 -2.43 8.76
CA VAL A 111 5.90 -2.97 8.28
C VAL A 111 6.01 -4.42 8.72
N ASP A 112 6.26 -5.27 7.74
CA ASP A 112 6.48 -6.70 7.92
C ASP A 112 7.92 -7.06 7.57
N LEU A 113 8.48 -8.04 8.29
CA LEU A 113 9.84 -8.53 8.08
C LEU A 113 9.87 -10.04 7.87
N SER A 114 10.84 -10.47 7.08
CA SER A 114 11.36 -11.84 7.06
C SER A 114 12.89 -11.73 7.13
N GLU A 115 13.57 -12.63 7.85
CA GLU A 115 15.00 -12.53 8.07
C GLU A 115 15.68 -13.88 7.88
N ASP A 116 16.88 -13.87 7.29
CA ASP A 116 17.82 -14.99 7.28
C ASP A 116 19.17 -14.56 7.90
N GLU A 117 20.21 -15.39 7.76
CA GLU A 117 21.53 -15.11 8.33
C GLU A 117 22.17 -13.82 7.79
N SER A 118 21.94 -13.50 6.50
CA SER A 118 22.59 -12.41 5.78
C SER A 118 21.63 -11.31 5.30
N HIS A 119 20.32 -11.53 5.32
CA HIS A 119 19.33 -10.62 4.76
C HIS A 119 18.21 -10.27 5.75
N VAL A 120 17.66 -9.07 5.57
CA VAL A 120 16.40 -8.61 6.15
C VAL A 120 15.49 -8.19 5.00
N TYR A 121 14.42 -8.94 4.77
CA TYR A 121 13.43 -8.65 3.74
C TYR A 121 12.34 -7.75 4.33
N VAL A 122 12.05 -6.64 3.65
CA VAL A 122 11.13 -5.61 4.14
C VAL A 122 9.90 -5.53 3.25
N LYS A 123 8.72 -5.64 3.85
CA LYS A 123 7.43 -5.43 3.19
C LYS A 123 6.68 -4.29 3.87
N VAL A 124 6.22 -3.32 3.10
CA VAL A 124 5.35 -2.24 3.59
C VAL A 124 3.93 -2.47 3.09
N LEU A 125 2.96 -2.32 3.99
CA LEU A 125 1.53 -2.41 3.69
C LEU A 125 0.84 -1.10 4.07
N ASP A 126 -0.02 -0.59 3.20
CA ASP A 126 -0.90 0.55 3.46
C ASP A 126 -2.35 0.14 3.18
N TYR A 127 -3.24 0.44 4.11
CA TYR A 127 -4.65 0.07 4.01
C TYR A 127 -5.42 1.14 3.23
N LYS A 128 -6.26 0.73 2.28
CA LYS A 128 -7.08 1.64 1.47
C LYS A 128 -8.52 1.16 1.43
N SER A 129 -9.46 2.02 1.80
CA SER A 129 -10.90 1.76 1.66
C SER A 129 -11.45 2.05 0.26
N GLY A 130 -10.59 2.42 -0.70
CA GLY A 130 -10.97 2.70 -2.08
C GLY A 130 -10.03 1.99 -3.06
N GLU A 131 -10.39 1.97 -4.34
CA GLU A 131 -9.77 1.13 -5.37
C GLU A 131 -8.43 1.66 -5.93
N THR A 132 -7.65 2.39 -5.12
CA THR A 132 -6.38 2.97 -5.57
C THR A 132 -5.37 1.86 -5.83
N LYS A 133 -4.87 1.77 -7.06
CA LYS A 133 -3.81 0.83 -7.45
C LYS A 133 -2.47 1.53 -7.51
N PHE A 134 -1.40 0.78 -7.30
CA PHE A 134 -0.06 1.27 -7.59
C PHE A 134 0.10 1.49 -9.10
N SER A 135 0.69 2.62 -9.48
CA SER A 135 0.96 2.94 -10.87
C SER A 135 2.34 3.59 -10.98
N LEU A 136 3.24 2.92 -11.71
CA LEU A 136 4.57 3.46 -11.99
C LEU A 136 4.47 4.81 -12.71
N GLN A 137 3.50 4.97 -13.62
CA GLN A 137 3.20 6.23 -14.30
C GLN A 137 2.86 7.37 -13.33
N LYS A 138 2.02 7.10 -12.31
CA LYS A 138 1.64 8.09 -11.30
C LYS A 138 2.81 8.44 -10.38
N VAL A 139 3.64 7.46 -10.04
CA VAL A 139 4.89 7.71 -9.28
C VAL A 139 5.82 8.60 -10.10
N TYR A 140 6.03 8.26 -11.38
CA TYR A 140 6.89 9.00 -12.30
C TYR A 140 6.44 10.48 -12.46
N ASN A 141 5.13 10.71 -12.57
CA ASN A 141 4.52 12.04 -12.66
C ASN A 141 4.40 12.77 -11.30
N GLY A 142 4.80 12.15 -10.18
CA GLY A 142 4.77 12.78 -8.86
C GLY A 142 3.41 12.79 -8.16
N GLN A 143 2.44 11.99 -8.64
CA GLN A 143 1.08 11.93 -8.09
C GLN A 143 0.90 10.87 -7.00
N GLN A 144 1.72 9.81 -7.01
CA GLN A 144 1.62 8.68 -6.08
C GLN A 144 2.99 8.39 -5.45
N LEU A 145 3.38 9.18 -4.44
CA LEU A 145 4.71 9.09 -3.83
C LEU A 145 4.75 8.32 -2.51
N GLN A 146 3.59 8.05 -1.90
CA GLN A 146 3.45 7.59 -0.52
C GLN A 146 4.19 6.26 -0.26
N LEU A 147 3.82 5.18 -0.97
CA LEU A 147 4.41 3.84 -0.76
C LEU A 147 5.93 3.80 -0.98
N VAL A 148 6.42 4.50 -2.01
CA VAL A 148 7.86 4.56 -2.30
C VAL A 148 8.60 5.34 -1.21
N THR A 149 8.01 6.43 -0.72
CA THR A 149 8.57 7.21 0.40
C THR A 149 8.64 6.36 1.67
N TYR A 150 7.60 5.57 1.95
CA TYR A 150 7.54 4.68 3.11
C TYR A 150 8.61 3.60 3.00
N MET A 151 8.68 2.88 1.88
CA MET A 151 9.70 1.87 1.65
C MET A 151 11.11 2.44 1.82
N ASN A 152 11.42 3.60 1.23
CA ASN A 152 12.73 4.24 1.41
C ASN A 152 13.07 4.52 2.87
N GLN A 153 12.11 5.04 3.63
CA GLN A 153 12.32 5.35 5.04
C GLN A 153 12.61 4.07 5.83
N VAL A 154 11.84 3.01 5.60
CA VAL A 154 12.00 1.72 6.28
C VAL A 154 13.33 1.07 5.89
N LEU A 155 13.68 1.03 4.60
CA LEU A 155 14.96 0.50 4.15
C LEU A 155 16.14 1.20 4.84
N ASN A 156 16.11 2.53 4.96
CA ASN A 156 17.16 3.29 5.62
C ASN A 156 17.21 3.00 7.13
N ASP A 157 16.07 2.95 7.81
CA ASP A 157 16.00 2.64 9.25
C ASP A 157 16.55 1.24 9.54
N TYR A 158 16.06 0.24 8.84
CA TYR A 158 16.48 -1.14 9.02
C TYR A 158 17.94 -1.36 8.61
N GLN A 159 18.45 -0.68 7.59
CA GLN A 159 19.86 -0.80 7.22
C GLN A 159 20.78 -0.28 8.33
N ASN A 160 20.37 0.76 9.07
CA ASN A 160 21.11 1.25 10.23
C ASN A 160 21.03 0.28 11.42
N ARG A 161 19.89 -0.38 11.62
CA ARG A 161 19.69 -1.37 12.69
C ARG A 161 20.44 -2.68 12.43
N PHE A 162 20.58 -3.07 11.17
CA PHE A 162 21.21 -4.31 10.74
C PHE A 162 22.41 -4.05 9.81
N PRO A 163 23.50 -3.43 10.29
CA PRO A 163 24.62 -2.99 9.44
C PRO A 163 25.43 -4.14 8.82
N LYS A 164 25.21 -5.38 9.28
CA LYS A 164 25.89 -6.59 8.78
C LYS A 164 25.03 -7.43 7.84
N LYS A 165 23.75 -7.08 7.68
CA LYS A 165 22.82 -7.76 6.77
C LYS A 165 22.48 -6.84 5.61
N GLU A 166 22.18 -7.42 4.46
CA GLU A 166 21.57 -6.69 3.37
C GLU A 166 20.06 -6.52 3.65
N VAL A 167 19.57 -5.28 3.58
CA VAL A 167 18.13 -5.00 3.72
C VAL A 167 17.48 -4.97 2.34
N VAL A 168 16.72 -6.01 2.01
CA VAL A 168 16.12 -6.25 0.70
C VAL A 168 14.68 -5.70 0.65
N PRO A 169 14.33 -4.82 -0.30
CA PRO A 169 12.94 -4.41 -0.49
C PRO A 169 12.14 -5.55 -1.10
N ALA A 170 11.24 -6.16 -0.33
CA ALA A 170 10.44 -7.28 -0.78
C ALA A 170 9.18 -6.85 -1.54
N ALA A 171 8.38 -5.97 -0.93
CA ALA A 171 7.18 -5.44 -1.57
C ALA A 171 6.66 -4.16 -0.89
N MET A 172 6.06 -3.27 -1.67
CA MET A 172 5.26 -2.15 -1.15
C MET A 172 3.85 -2.28 -1.70
N LEU A 173 2.87 -2.42 -0.82
CA LEU A 173 1.57 -2.99 -1.17
C LEU A 173 0.43 -2.15 -0.59
N TYR A 174 -0.64 -2.04 -1.35
CA TYR A 174 -1.95 -1.67 -0.85
C TYR A 174 -2.75 -2.90 -0.48
N TYR A 175 -3.39 -2.85 0.68
CA TYR A 175 -4.47 -3.75 1.06
C TYR A 175 -5.80 -3.03 0.90
N HIS A 176 -6.66 -3.52 0.01
CA HIS A 176 -7.99 -2.94 -0.21
C HIS A 176 -9.00 -3.49 0.78
N ILE A 177 -9.48 -2.62 1.65
CA ILE A 177 -10.56 -2.93 2.59
C ILE A 177 -11.88 -2.81 1.82
N LYS A 178 -12.47 -3.94 1.48
CA LYS A 178 -13.73 -3.99 0.73
C LYS A 178 -14.57 -5.20 1.11
N ASP A 179 -15.89 -5.02 1.00
CA ASP A 179 -16.88 -6.10 1.06
C ASP A 179 -17.05 -6.67 -0.36
N SER A 180 -16.32 -7.74 -0.68
CA SER A 180 -16.36 -8.32 -2.04
C SER A 180 -17.55 -9.25 -2.18
N ILE A 181 -18.50 -8.87 -3.03
CA ILE A 181 -19.57 -9.77 -3.47
C ILE A 181 -18.98 -10.70 -4.53
N ILE A 182 -19.02 -12.01 -4.25
CA ILE A 182 -18.44 -13.05 -5.12
C ILE A 182 -19.56 -13.96 -5.59
N ASP A 183 -19.61 -14.17 -6.90
CA ASP A 183 -20.50 -15.14 -7.52
C ASP A 183 -19.83 -16.52 -7.52
N TYR A 184 -20.39 -17.45 -6.74
CA TYR A 184 -19.90 -18.81 -6.68
C TYR A 184 -20.44 -19.67 -7.81
N ALA A 185 -19.62 -20.64 -8.23
CA ALA A 185 -20.11 -21.71 -9.09
C ALA A 185 -21.15 -22.55 -8.33
N GLU A 186 -22.12 -23.09 -9.05
CA GLU A 186 -23.13 -23.97 -8.46
C GLU A 186 -22.47 -25.20 -7.82
N GLY A 187 -22.72 -25.42 -6.53
CA GLY A 187 -22.14 -26.53 -5.77
C GLY A 187 -20.73 -26.29 -5.24
N ALA A 188 -20.24 -25.05 -5.23
CA ALA A 188 -18.96 -24.70 -4.60
C ALA A 188 -18.92 -25.16 -3.14
N THR A 189 -17.79 -25.76 -2.76
CA THR A 189 -17.51 -26.15 -1.37
C THR A 189 -17.11 -24.94 -0.53
N PRO A 190 -17.32 -24.96 0.80
CA PRO A 190 -16.88 -23.88 1.68
C PRO A 190 -15.40 -23.50 1.52
N GLU A 191 -14.53 -24.48 1.23
CA GLU A 191 -13.12 -24.27 0.97
C GLU A 191 -12.87 -23.50 -0.34
N GLU A 192 -13.63 -23.81 -1.40
CA GLU A 192 -13.55 -23.09 -2.68
C GLU A 192 -14.09 -21.66 -2.54
N GLU A 193 -15.17 -21.47 -1.80
CA GLU A 193 -15.72 -20.15 -1.49
C GLU A 193 -14.71 -19.29 -0.74
N ALA A 194 -14.10 -19.83 0.32
CA ALA A 194 -13.06 -19.18 1.08
C ALA A 194 -11.85 -18.82 0.19
N LEU A 195 -11.41 -19.73 -0.67
CA LEU A 195 -10.31 -19.46 -1.58
C LEU A 195 -10.62 -18.31 -2.56
N GLN A 196 -11.84 -18.26 -3.09
CA GLN A 196 -12.27 -17.17 -3.97
C GLN A 196 -12.33 -15.83 -3.22
N HIS A 197 -12.80 -15.83 -1.96
CA HIS A 197 -12.74 -14.66 -1.09
C HIS A 197 -11.31 -14.17 -0.86
N LEU A 198 -10.38 -15.08 -0.54
CA LEU A 198 -8.98 -14.74 -0.35
C LEU A 198 -8.39 -14.11 -1.62
N ARG A 199 -8.69 -14.68 -2.79
CA ARG A 199 -8.25 -14.17 -4.09
C ARG A 199 -8.80 -12.78 -4.42
N ALA A 200 -10.03 -12.46 -3.99
CA ALA A 200 -10.62 -11.14 -4.18
C ALA A 200 -9.91 -10.04 -3.35
N LEU A 201 -9.23 -10.46 -2.28
CA LEU A 201 -8.49 -9.62 -1.32
C LEU A 201 -6.97 -9.71 -1.50
N LYS A 202 -6.49 -10.21 -2.65
CA LYS A 202 -5.06 -10.17 -3.00
C LYS A 202 -4.51 -8.76 -2.84
N VAL A 203 -3.42 -8.65 -2.10
CA VAL A 203 -2.68 -7.39 -2.00
C VAL A 203 -2.00 -7.08 -3.33
N GLU A 204 -1.92 -5.79 -3.65
CA GLU A 204 -1.33 -5.33 -4.90
C GLU A 204 -0.43 -4.12 -4.70
N GLY A 205 0.59 -4.00 -5.55
CA GLY A 205 1.57 -2.94 -5.43
C GLY A 205 2.78 -3.23 -6.30
N LEU A 206 3.96 -2.83 -5.82
CA LEU A 206 5.23 -3.16 -6.45
C LEU A 206 5.92 -4.29 -5.68
N ILE A 207 6.15 -5.42 -6.35
CA ILE A 207 6.71 -6.65 -5.76
C ILE A 207 8.09 -6.95 -6.38
N ASN A 208 9.03 -7.45 -5.56
CA ASN A 208 10.34 -7.84 -6.04
C ASN A 208 10.27 -9.06 -6.98
N THR A 209 11.08 -9.06 -8.05
CA THR A 209 11.10 -10.17 -9.01
C THR A 209 11.96 -11.35 -8.57
N ASP A 210 12.73 -11.21 -7.49
CA ASP A 210 13.52 -12.30 -6.91
C ASP A 210 12.61 -13.44 -6.40
N MET A 211 12.82 -14.65 -6.90
CA MET A 211 12.02 -15.83 -6.53
C MET A 211 12.14 -16.19 -5.05
N GLU A 212 13.28 -15.91 -4.40
CA GLU A 212 13.43 -16.07 -2.95
C GLU A 212 12.46 -15.14 -2.22
N VAL A 213 12.32 -13.89 -2.68
CA VAL A 213 11.33 -12.96 -2.13
C VAL A 213 9.92 -13.46 -2.37
N ILE A 214 9.62 -13.97 -3.57
CA ILE A 214 8.29 -14.50 -3.89
C ILE A 214 7.92 -15.65 -2.95
N HIS A 215 8.80 -16.62 -2.74
CA HIS A 215 8.54 -17.75 -1.85
C HIS A 215 8.42 -17.34 -0.37
N ARG A 216 9.11 -16.27 0.05
CA ARG A 216 8.89 -15.67 1.39
C ARG A 216 7.54 -14.98 1.51
N LEU A 217 7.03 -14.38 0.43
CA LEU A 217 5.70 -13.75 0.42
C LEU A 217 4.58 -14.81 0.38
N ASP A 218 4.77 -15.87 -0.41
CA ASP A 218 3.85 -16.99 -0.58
C ASP A 218 4.61 -18.26 -0.97
N ARG A 219 4.70 -19.22 -0.04
CA ARG A 219 5.43 -20.48 -0.25
C ARG A 219 4.81 -21.34 -1.35
N ASP A 220 3.52 -21.17 -1.62
CA ASP A 220 2.75 -21.99 -2.56
C ASP A 220 2.66 -21.35 -3.96
N ALA A 221 3.34 -20.22 -4.18
CA ALA A 221 3.34 -19.52 -5.47
C ALA A 221 4.10 -20.32 -6.55
N GLU A 222 3.38 -20.78 -7.57
CA GLU A 222 3.96 -21.54 -8.69
C GLU A 222 3.77 -20.85 -10.06
N LYS A 223 2.52 -20.70 -10.50
CA LYS A 223 2.16 -19.99 -11.75
C LYS A 223 1.52 -18.64 -11.46
N ASP A 224 0.77 -18.59 -10.37
CA ASP A 224 0.20 -17.42 -9.75
C ASP A 224 0.30 -17.57 -8.22
N SER A 225 -0.21 -16.59 -7.49
CA SER A 225 -0.34 -16.63 -6.03
C SER A 225 -1.77 -16.30 -5.64
N ASP A 226 -2.31 -16.93 -4.60
CA ASP A 226 -3.64 -16.65 -4.07
C ASP A 226 -3.69 -15.38 -3.22
N VAL A 227 -2.54 -14.86 -2.79
CA VAL A 227 -2.43 -13.76 -1.81
C VAL A 227 -1.76 -12.50 -2.36
N ILE A 228 -0.87 -12.62 -3.35
CA ILE A 228 -0.23 -11.48 -4.01
C ILE A 228 -0.52 -11.49 -5.52
N LYS A 229 -0.60 -10.32 -6.15
CA LYS A 229 -0.78 -10.21 -7.61
C LYS A 229 0.53 -10.38 -8.36
N ILE A 230 0.88 -11.62 -8.67
CA ILE A 230 2.05 -12.00 -9.50
C ILE A 230 1.67 -13.04 -10.54
N ALA A 231 2.55 -13.20 -11.53
CA ALA A 231 2.48 -14.29 -12.50
C ALA A 231 3.91 -14.82 -12.69
N ILE A 232 4.07 -16.12 -12.66
CA ILE A 232 5.36 -16.80 -12.84
C ILE A 232 5.28 -17.63 -14.12
N LYS A 233 6.36 -17.58 -14.91
CA LYS A 233 6.51 -18.35 -16.13
C LYS A 233 7.94 -18.86 -16.21
N ASP A 234 8.10 -20.16 -16.48
CA ASP A 234 9.40 -20.81 -16.64
C ASP A 234 10.35 -20.57 -15.45
N GLY A 235 9.79 -20.54 -14.23
CA GLY A 235 10.55 -20.35 -12.98
C GLY A 235 10.95 -18.90 -12.67
N ALA A 236 10.49 -17.92 -13.45
CA ALA A 236 10.76 -16.50 -13.22
C ALA A 236 9.47 -15.67 -13.21
N VAL A 237 9.50 -14.54 -12.50
CA VAL A 237 8.38 -13.59 -12.49
C VAL A 237 8.19 -13.00 -13.88
N ASN A 238 6.95 -13.07 -14.39
CA ASN A 238 6.57 -12.46 -15.65
C ASN A 238 6.31 -10.97 -15.45
N GLU A 239 7.32 -10.15 -15.77
CA GLU A 239 7.28 -8.69 -15.60
C GLU A 239 6.24 -7.98 -16.47
N SER A 240 5.70 -8.62 -17.50
CA SER A 240 4.72 -7.98 -18.41
C SER A 240 3.27 -7.99 -17.90
N ARG A 241 2.97 -8.73 -16.82
CA ARG A 241 1.59 -8.91 -16.35
C ARG A 241 1.21 -8.08 -15.12
N HIS A 242 2.19 -7.74 -14.30
CA HIS A 242 1.98 -7.07 -13.02
C HIS A 242 3.11 -6.10 -12.77
N THR A 243 2.86 -5.10 -11.92
CA THR A 243 3.87 -4.13 -11.55
C THR A 243 4.90 -4.77 -10.61
N VAL A 244 6.04 -5.15 -11.17
CA VAL A 244 7.14 -5.83 -10.47
C VAL A 244 8.47 -5.17 -10.83
N ALA A 245 9.46 -5.28 -9.95
CA ALA A 245 10.79 -4.74 -10.19
C ALA A 245 11.83 -5.42 -9.29
N ASN A 246 13.03 -5.65 -9.80
CA ASN A 246 14.13 -6.14 -8.97
C ASN A 246 14.57 -5.08 -7.92
N SER A 247 15.38 -5.52 -6.95
CA SER A 247 15.92 -4.66 -5.87
C SER A 247 16.63 -3.40 -6.40
N TYR A 248 17.35 -3.48 -7.52
CA TYR A 248 18.03 -2.34 -8.13
C TYR A 248 17.02 -1.27 -8.58
N ARG A 249 16.00 -1.67 -9.35
CA ARG A 249 14.93 -0.79 -9.83
C ARG A 249 14.13 -0.20 -8.68
N ILE A 250 13.79 -0.97 -7.65
CA ILE A 250 13.07 -0.46 -6.47
C ILE A 250 13.89 0.63 -5.75
N ARG A 251 15.19 0.39 -5.51
CA ARG A 251 16.05 1.41 -4.88
C ARG A 251 16.24 2.65 -5.76
N ALA A 252 16.34 2.47 -7.09
CA ALA A 252 16.43 3.58 -8.04
C ALA A 252 15.15 4.44 -8.06
N LEU A 253 13.97 3.80 -8.04
CA LEU A 253 12.68 4.46 -7.89
C LEU A 253 12.63 5.29 -6.60
N GLY A 254 13.18 4.72 -5.53
CA GLY A 254 13.38 5.40 -4.26
C GLY A 254 14.13 6.73 -4.40
N LYS A 255 15.30 6.72 -5.05
CA LYS A 255 16.10 7.92 -5.29
C LYS A 255 15.36 8.92 -6.18
N TYR A 256 14.67 8.45 -7.21
CA TYR A 256 13.88 9.30 -8.11
C TYR A 256 12.76 10.04 -7.35
N VAL A 257 12.04 9.34 -6.46
CA VAL A 257 11.02 9.97 -5.61
C VAL A 257 11.62 11.01 -4.66
N GLU A 258 12.81 10.76 -4.10
CA GLU A 258 13.52 11.76 -3.28
C GLU A 258 13.84 13.03 -4.08
N GLU A 259 14.26 12.90 -5.34
CA GLU A 259 14.47 14.03 -6.24
C GLU A 259 13.18 14.79 -6.56
N LYS A 260 12.07 14.09 -6.79
CA LYS A 260 10.75 14.72 -6.98
C LYS A 260 10.32 15.51 -5.76
N ILE A 261 10.43 14.93 -4.57
CA ILE A 261 10.11 15.63 -3.30
C ILE A 261 10.99 16.88 -3.16
N ARG A 262 12.27 16.79 -3.50
CA ARG A 262 13.20 17.93 -3.48
C ARG A 262 12.82 19.02 -4.47
N HIS A 263 12.43 18.64 -5.69
CA HIS A 263 11.96 19.60 -6.69
C HIS A 263 10.69 20.32 -6.21
N CYS A 264 9.68 19.57 -5.74
CA CYS A 264 8.46 20.16 -5.18
C CYS A 264 8.76 21.11 -4.01
N THR A 265 9.72 20.75 -3.14
CA THR A 265 10.17 21.60 -2.03
C THR A 265 10.70 22.93 -2.52
N LYS A 266 11.54 22.94 -3.56
CA LYS A 266 12.11 24.17 -4.14
C LYS A 266 11.02 25.06 -4.73
N GLU A 267 10.06 24.49 -5.45
CA GLU A 267 8.94 25.24 -6.05
C GLU A 267 8.04 25.88 -4.98
N ILE A 268 7.78 25.16 -3.88
CA ILE A 268 7.04 25.70 -2.74
C ILE A 268 7.84 26.85 -2.09
N GLN A 269 9.13 26.64 -1.85
CA GLN A 269 10.01 27.67 -1.25
C GLN A 269 10.18 28.91 -2.13
N SER A 270 10.12 28.77 -3.45
CA SER A 270 10.16 29.91 -4.38
C SER A 270 8.83 30.65 -4.47
N GLY A 271 7.77 30.19 -3.79
CA GLY A 271 6.45 30.81 -3.83
C GLY A 271 5.69 30.55 -5.13
N ARG A 272 5.97 29.45 -5.83
CA ARG A 272 5.21 29.10 -7.03
C ARG A 272 3.80 28.66 -6.65
N ILE A 273 2.82 29.44 -7.08
CA ILE A 273 1.37 29.21 -6.82
C ILE A 273 0.56 29.13 -8.13
N THR A 274 1.21 28.75 -9.24
CA THR A 274 0.59 28.66 -10.57
C THR A 274 -0.57 27.66 -10.58
N ILE A 275 -1.62 27.98 -11.33
CA ILE A 275 -2.84 27.16 -11.46
C ILE A 275 -2.67 26.22 -12.65
N ASP A 276 -2.05 25.07 -12.41
CA ASP A 276 -1.71 24.06 -13.43
C ASP A 276 -2.45 22.72 -13.18
N PRO A 277 -3.80 22.65 -13.22
CA PRO A 277 -4.52 21.43 -12.90
C PRO A 277 -4.23 20.34 -13.94
N VAL A 278 -3.92 19.14 -13.44
CA VAL A 278 -3.66 17.99 -14.31
C VAL A 278 -4.96 17.33 -14.76
N GLN A 279 -4.97 16.78 -15.97
CA GLN A 279 -6.03 15.92 -16.48
C GLN A 279 -5.47 14.53 -16.76
N GLU A 280 -6.11 13.52 -16.16
CA GLU A 280 -5.87 12.11 -16.39
C GLU A 280 -7.14 11.49 -16.99
N ASP A 281 -7.10 11.25 -18.30
CA ASP A 281 -8.24 10.79 -19.10
C ASP A 281 -9.48 11.69 -18.90
N THR A 282 -10.51 11.18 -18.21
CA THR A 282 -11.76 11.92 -17.92
C THR A 282 -11.77 12.60 -16.56
N ILE A 283 -10.82 12.28 -15.67
CA ILE A 283 -10.74 12.83 -14.32
C ILE A 283 -9.72 13.98 -14.30
N THR A 284 -10.05 15.05 -13.59
CA THR A 284 -9.18 16.22 -13.46
C THR A 284 -8.82 16.45 -12.00
N ALA A 285 -7.71 17.13 -11.75
CA ALA A 285 -7.37 17.60 -10.40
C ALA A 285 -8.49 18.48 -9.80
N CYS A 286 -9.33 19.10 -10.63
CA CYS A 286 -10.46 19.92 -10.21
C CYS A 286 -11.63 19.11 -9.64
N THR A 287 -11.78 17.83 -10.02
CA THR A 287 -12.96 17.00 -9.67
C THR A 287 -13.21 16.90 -8.16
N TYR A 288 -12.14 16.84 -7.36
CA TYR A 288 -12.21 16.73 -5.90
C TYR A 288 -11.61 17.95 -5.18
N CYS A 289 -11.30 19.02 -5.91
CA CYS A 289 -10.65 20.20 -5.33
C CYS A 289 -11.68 21.11 -4.64
N PRO A 290 -11.57 21.36 -3.32
CA PRO A 290 -12.49 22.25 -2.61
C PRO A 290 -12.25 23.73 -2.95
N TYR A 291 -11.14 24.06 -3.61
CA TYR A 291 -10.72 25.43 -3.90
C TYR A 291 -11.11 25.93 -5.30
N HIS A 292 -11.97 25.21 -6.02
CA HIS A 292 -12.42 25.60 -7.36
C HIS A 292 -13.00 27.04 -7.41
N ALA A 293 -13.76 27.43 -6.39
CA ALA A 293 -14.35 28.76 -6.29
C ALA A 293 -13.32 29.89 -6.07
N VAL A 294 -12.09 29.54 -5.66
CA VAL A 294 -11.02 30.50 -5.34
C VAL A 294 -10.04 30.64 -6.50
N CYS A 295 -9.74 29.56 -7.22
CA CYS A 295 -8.71 29.58 -8.25
C CYS A 295 -9.16 30.26 -9.56
N HIS A 296 -10.46 30.42 -9.81
CA HIS A 296 -10.99 31.02 -11.04
C HIS A 296 -10.50 30.34 -12.34
N PHE A 297 -10.13 29.06 -12.28
CA PHE A 297 -9.73 28.29 -13.46
C PHE A 297 -10.91 28.20 -14.43
N ASP A 298 -10.77 28.78 -15.62
CA ASP A 298 -11.78 28.78 -16.67
C ASP A 298 -11.11 28.59 -18.04
N ARG A 299 -11.41 27.47 -18.70
CA ARG A 299 -10.83 27.12 -20.02
C ARG A 299 -11.25 28.05 -21.15
N ARG A 300 -12.21 28.96 -20.89
CA ARG A 300 -12.61 30.00 -21.83
C ARG A 300 -11.68 31.21 -21.79
N LEU A 301 -10.81 31.30 -20.78
CA LEU A 301 -9.82 32.35 -20.63
C LEU A 301 -8.47 31.91 -21.22
N ASP A 302 -7.80 32.82 -21.91
CA ASP A 302 -6.48 32.55 -22.47
C ASP A 302 -5.46 32.23 -21.37
N GLY A 303 -4.63 31.20 -21.60
CA GLY A 303 -3.61 30.75 -20.66
C GLY A 303 -4.08 29.72 -19.63
N PHE A 304 -5.38 29.37 -19.62
CA PHE A 304 -5.92 28.32 -18.75
C PHE A 304 -6.30 27.08 -19.55
N ASP A 305 -5.49 26.02 -19.42
CA ASP A 305 -5.88 24.70 -19.90
C ASP A 305 -5.36 23.62 -18.96
N TYR A 306 -5.89 22.41 -19.11
CA TYR A 306 -5.43 21.28 -18.32
C TYR A 306 -4.04 20.84 -18.75
N LYS A 307 -3.16 20.64 -17.78
CA LYS A 307 -1.87 20.02 -18.01
C LYS A 307 -2.07 18.53 -18.27
N LYS A 308 -1.77 18.09 -19.49
CA LYS A 308 -1.68 16.67 -19.81
C LYS A 308 -0.42 16.10 -19.18
N LEU A 309 -0.58 15.02 -18.44
CA LEU A 309 0.56 14.30 -17.89
C LEU A 309 1.26 13.51 -18.98
N GLU A 310 2.55 13.33 -18.79
CA GLU A 310 3.33 12.48 -19.67
C GLU A 310 2.82 11.04 -19.55
N LYS A 311 2.56 10.41 -20.69
CA LYS A 311 2.22 8.98 -20.78
C LYS A 311 3.41 8.29 -21.43
N ARG A 312 4.01 7.34 -20.72
CA ARG A 312 5.14 6.53 -21.16
C ARG A 312 4.88 5.07 -20.86
N ASP A 313 5.52 4.22 -21.63
CA ASP A 313 5.55 2.80 -21.29
C ASP A 313 6.35 2.57 -20.00
N GLU A 314 6.00 1.53 -19.23
CA GLU A 314 6.70 1.23 -17.97
C GLU A 314 8.19 0.94 -18.20
N GLN A 315 8.56 0.30 -19.31
CA GLN A 315 9.95 0.03 -19.64
C GLN A 315 10.72 1.32 -19.94
N GLU A 316 10.09 2.30 -20.60
CA GLU A 316 10.70 3.62 -20.84
C GLU A 316 10.94 4.36 -19.52
N ILE A 317 9.97 4.31 -18.60
CA ILE A 317 10.13 4.88 -17.26
C ILE A 317 11.28 4.19 -16.53
N TRP A 318 11.36 2.86 -16.57
CA TRP A 318 12.45 2.12 -15.94
C TRP A 318 13.81 2.43 -16.56
N ASN A 319 13.89 2.58 -17.88
CA ASN A 319 15.13 2.94 -18.56
C ASN A 319 15.63 4.33 -18.15
N GLU A 320 14.73 5.29 -17.88
CA GLU A 320 15.12 6.61 -17.36
C GLU A 320 15.55 6.57 -15.90
N ILE A 321 14.78 5.90 -15.03
CA ILE A 321 15.02 5.87 -13.59
C ILE A 321 16.22 4.99 -13.23
N ALA A 322 16.40 3.90 -13.96
CA ALA A 322 17.32 2.83 -13.67
C ALA A 322 17.94 2.30 -14.98
N PRO A 323 18.73 3.13 -15.70
CA PRO A 323 19.36 2.69 -16.94
C PRO A 323 20.22 1.46 -16.67
N VAL A 324 20.14 0.47 -17.57
CA VAL A 324 21.07 -0.64 -17.57
C VAL A 324 22.44 -0.04 -17.87
N GLN A 325 23.41 -0.22 -16.98
CA GLN A 325 24.79 0.10 -17.32
C GLN A 325 25.20 -0.90 -18.40
N GLU A 326 25.31 -0.45 -19.65
CA GLU A 326 26.04 -1.21 -20.66
C GLU A 326 27.42 -1.48 -20.08
N GLU A 327 27.74 -2.76 -19.85
CA GLU A 327 29.11 -3.18 -19.63
C GLU A 327 29.90 -2.62 -20.81
N LYS A 328 30.76 -1.63 -20.52
CA LYS A 328 31.78 -1.24 -21.49
C LYS A 328 32.64 -2.47 -21.71
N GLU A 329 32.41 -3.16 -22.82
CA GLU A 329 33.35 -4.15 -23.33
C GLU A 329 34.74 -3.51 -23.32
N VAL A 330 35.64 -4.12 -22.56
CA VAL A 330 37.03 -3.69 -22.36
C VAL A 330 37.84 -3.90 -23.63
#